data_AF-A0A6P0SQD4-F1
#
_entry.id   AF-A0A6P0SQD4-F1
#
_cell.length_a   1.000
_cell.length_b   1.000
_cell.length_c   1.000
_cell.angle_alpha   90.00
_cell.angle_beta   90.00
_cell.angle_gamma   90.00
#
_symmetry.space_group_name_H-M   'P 1'
#
loop_
_entity.id
_entity.type
_entity.pdbx_description
1 polymer ?
#
loop_
_entity_poly.entity_id
_entity_poly.type
_entity_poly.pdbx_seq_one_letter_code
_entity_poly.pdbx_strand_id
1 'polypeptide(L)'
;GGKDITLSSLTSADWFTDVGGGITLAQKWFSDALTANGLGSYASSNFIVNEFYTLFSDNGGLQRFSDPNISYVNQNATGHISIGLAGHLDARVAFEDTFDQLEQMIALLSPGFQLPLPPSIRASEIVKVEYNGKTEYLYGFVPTPSGLVNLEDGTSHNATYQVGFLGAPPEPSSSEPQDVPESSTLLGLIVVGGLFTAGGKLRKSHC
;
A
#
# COMPACT_ATOMS: atom_id res chain seq x y z
N GLY A 1 9.47 -8.93 5.91
CA GLY A 1 9.88 -8.78 7.31
C GLY A 1 11.39 -8.79 7.32
N GLY A 2 12.00 -7.65 7.65
CA GLY A 2 13.46 -7.47 7.60
C GLY A 2 13.95 -6.37 6.65
N LYS A 3 13.06 -5.69 5.92
CA LYS A 3 13.38 -4.52 5.08
C LYS A 3 12.46 -3.37 5.46
N ASP A 4 13.03 -2.18 5.57
CA ASP A 4 12.29 -0.96 5.85
C ASP A 4 11.41 -0.60 4.64
N ILE A 5 10.21 -0.12 4.95
CA ILE A 5 9.28 0.47 3.99
C ILE A 5 9.00 1.89 4.44
N THR A 6 9.16 2.85 3.54
CA THR A 6 8.77 4.24 3.78
C THR A 6 7.57 4.56 2.90
N LEU A 7 6.52 5.08 3.51
CA LEU A 7 5.32 5.58 2.82
C LEU A 7 5.30 7.10 3.01
N SER A 8 5.05 7.84 1.93
CA SER A 8 5.06 9.29 1.98
C SER A 8 4.08 9.91 0.97
N SER A 9 3.69 11.15 1.28
CA SER A 9 2.97 12.04 0.38
C SER A 9 3.83 12.40 -0.82
N LEU A 10 3.17 12.81 -1.91
CA LEU A 10 3.83 13.27 -3.12
C LEU A 10 4.22 14.75 -2.98
N THR A 11 5.38 15.07 -3.51
CA THR A 11 5.81 16.43 -3.80
C THR A 11 5.41 16.81 -5.22
N SER A 12 5.48 18.11 -5.54
CA SER A 12 5.30 18.57 -6.93
C SER A 12 6.26 17.89 -7.90
N ALA A 13 7.50 17.61 -7.50
CA ALA A 13 8.49 16.96 -8.35
C ALA A 13 8.13 15.49 -8.67
N ASP A 14 7.47 14.79 -7.75
CA ASP A 14 7.11 13.39 -7.94
C ASP A 14 6.15 13.21 -9.14
N TRP A 15 5.24 14.16 -9.36
CA TRP A 15 4.31 14.16 -10.50
C TRP A 15 5.01 14.21 -11.88
N PHE A 16 6.21 14.77 -11.94
CA PHE A 16 7.03 14.86 -13.16
C PHE A 16 8.03 13.71 -13.30
N THR A 17 8.05 12.76 -12.36
CA THR A 17 8.93 11.59 -12.44
C THR A 17 8.57 10.74 -13.66
N ASP A 18 9.55 10.39 -14.49
CA ASP A 18 9.38 9.38 -15.55
C ASP A 18 9.15 8.01 -14.89
N VAL A 19 7.98 7.44 -15.13
CA VAL A 19 7.57 6.13 -14.57
C VAL A 19 7.78 4.98 -15.56
N GLY A 20 8.57 5.22 -16.60
CA GLY A 20 8.89 4.31 -17.69
C GLY A 20 8.13 4.64 -18.96
N GLY A 21 8.75 4.37 -20.12
CA GLY A 21 8.12 4.59 -21.43
C GLY A 21 8.06 6.07 -21.85
N GLY A 22 8.80 6.96 -21.16
CA GLY A 22 8.85 8.39 -21.48
C GLY A 22 7.58 9.15 -21.06
N ILE A 23 6.80 8.60 -20.13
CA ILE A 23 5.62 9.26 -19.56
C ILE A 23 5.86 9.59 -18.09
N THR A 24 5.30 10.73 -17.65
CA THR A 24 5.38 11.14 -16.26
C THR A 24 4.36 10.40 -15.39
N LEU A 25 4.57 10.42 -14.07
CA LEU A 25 3.58 9.92 -13.10
C LEU A 25 2.21 10.56 -13.32
N ALA A 26 2.16 11.86 -13.56
CA ALA A 26 0.92 12.56 -13.89
C ALA A 26 0.22 11.92 -15.09
N GLN A 27 0.89 11.85 -16.24
CA GLN A 27 0.31 11.30 -17.46
C GLN A 27 -0.20 9.88 -17.26
N LYS A 28 0.58 9.04 -16.57
CA LYS A 28 0.17 7.68 -16.24
C LYS A 28 -1.07 7.65 -15.36
N TRP A 29 -1.09 8.42 -14.27
CA TRP A 29 -2.21 8.45 -13.33
C TRP A 29 -3.50 8.94 -13.99
N PHE A 30 -3.47 10.01 -14.78
CA PHE A 30 -4.64 10.50 -15.51
C PHE A 30 -5.14 9.50 -16.54
N SER A 31 -4.24 8.90 -17.33
CA SER A 31 -4.61 7.86 -18.29
C SER A 31 -5.32 6.68 -17.61
N ASP A 32 -4.77 6.23 -16.48
CA ASP A 32 -5.34 5.13 -15.71
C ASP A 32 -6.69 5.52 -15.08
N ALA A 33 -6.79 6.73 -14.52
CA ALA A 33 -8.00 7.25 -13.90
C ALA A 33 -9.15 7.40 -14.91
N LEU A 34 -8.87 7.98 -16.07
CA LEU A 34 -9.84 8.10 -17.16
C LEU A 34 -10.28 6.69 -17.61
N THR A 35 -9.34 5.79 -17.85
CA THR A 35 -9.65 4.42 -18.27
C THR A 35 -10.52 3.68 -17.25
N ALA A 36 -10.15 3.73 -15.97
CA ALA A 36 -10.88 3.04 -14.90
C ALA A 36 -12.29 3.61 -14.67
N ASN A 37 -12.53 4.88 -15.02
CA ASN A 37 -13.81 5.54 -14.88
C ASN A 37 -14.61 5.60 -16.21
N GLY A 38 -14.29 4.73 -17.18
CA GLY A 38 -15.07 4.56 -18.41
C GLY A 38 -14.75 5.56 -19.53
N LEU A 39 -13.68 6.34 -19.38
CA LEU A 39 -13.22 7.40 -20.29
C LEU A 39 -11.97 6.99 -21.09
N GLY A 40 -11.76 5.67 -21.30
CA GLY A 40 -10.56 5.14 -21.94
C GLY A 40 -10.30 5.65 -23.37
N SER A 41 -11.34 6.08 -24.10
CA SER A 41 -11.16 6.74 -25.41
C SER A 41 -10.34 8.02 -25.30
N TYR A 42 -10.53 8.80 -24.24
CA TYR A 42 -9.80 10.05 -23.99
C TYR A 42 -8.36 9.81 -23.52
N ALA A 43 -8.14 8.73 -22.76
CA ALA A 43 -6.82 8.31 -22.30
C ALA A 43 -5.85 7.99 -23.46
N SER A 44 -6.38 7.60 -24.63
CA SER A 44 -5.57 7.31 -25.82
C SER A 44 -5.02 8.56 -26.55
N SER A 45 -5.51 9.75 -26.20
CA SER A 45 -5.09 11.01 -26.81
C SER A 45 -4.11 11.75 -25.90
N ASN A 46 -2.84 11.79 -26.30
CA ASN A 46 -1.80 12.54 -25.57
C ASN A 46 -2.15 14.02 -25.41
N PHE A 47 -2.84 14.61 -26.39
CA PHE A 47 -3.33 15.98 -26.29
C PHE A 47 -4.33 16.12 -25.14
N ILE A 48 -5.36 15.27 -25.10
CA ILE A 48 -6.39 15.33 -24.05
C ILE A 48 -5.79 15.04 -22.68
N VAL A 49 -4.92 14.03 -22.55
CA VAL A 49 -4.28 13.71 -21.27
C VAL A 49 -3.44 14.88 -20.77
N ASN A 50 -2.69 15.56 -21.64
CA ASN A 50 -1.88 16.72 -21.26
C ASN A 50 -2.71 17.95 -20.87
N GLU A 51 -3.76 18.27 -21.64
CA GLU A 51 -4.66 19.39 -21.31
C GLU A 51 -5.43 19.11 -20.02
N PHE A 52 -5.94 17.89 -19.86
CA PHE A 52 -6.64 17.47 -18.66
C PHE A 52 -5.73 17.56 -17.44
N TYR A 53 -4.49 17.08 -17.55
CA TYR A 53 -3.48 17.24 -16.51
C TYR A 53 -3.25 18.71 -16.15
N THR A 54 -3.07 19.57 -17.15
CA THR A 54 -2.79 21.01 -16.94
C THR A 54 -3.93 21.67 -16.19
N LEU A 55 -5.16 21.53 -16.69
CA LEU A 55 -6.35 22.07 -16.06
C LEU A 55 -6.58 21.52 -14.65
N PHE A 56 -6.38 20.21 -14.46
CA PHE A 56 -6.52 19.59 -13.15
C PHE A 56 -5.48 20.09 -12.15
N SER A 57 -4.25 20.33 -12.61
CA SER A 57 -3.20 20.96 -11.81
C SER A 57 -3.55 22.39 -11.42
N ASP A 58 -4.03 23.19 -12.37
CA ASP A 58 -4.41 24.58 -12.15
C ASP A 58 -5.60 24.71 -11.18
N ASN A 59 -6.52 23.73 -11.20
CA ASN A 59 -7.65 23.64 -10.29
C ASN A 59 -7.29 23.04 -8.92
N GLY A 60 -6.01 22.83 -8.62
CA GLY A 60 -5.55 22.32 -7.31
C GLY A 60 -5.77 20.81 -7.10
N GLY A 61 -6.08 20.07 -8.17
CA GLY A 61 -6.38 18.65 -8.09
C GLY A 61 -5.18 17.81 -7.66
N LEU A 62 -3.95 18.18 -8.06
CA LEU A 62 -2.75 17.44 -7.67
C LEU A 62 -2.58 17.40 -6.15
N GLN A 63 -2.81 18.52 -5.47
CA GLN A 63 -2.69 18.62 -4.02
C GLN A 63 -3.67 17.66 -3.33
N ARG A 64 -4.89 17.54 -3.86
CA ARG A 64 -5.95 16.70 -3.29
C ARG A 64 -5.64 15.20 -3.34
N PHE A 65 -4.84 14.75 -4.31
CA PHE A 65 -4.47 13.34 -4.47
C PHE A 65 -3.04 13.01 -4.02
N SER A 66 -2.30 14.00 -3.50
CA SER A 66 -0.90 13.85 -3.11
C SER A 66 -0.69 13.47 -1.65
N ASP A 67 -1.72 13.50 -0.79
CA ASP A 67 -1.56 13.31 0.66
C ASP A 67 -2.26 12.04 1.18
N PRO A 68 -1.67 10.85 0.98
CA PRO A 68 -2.36 9.58 1.22
C PRO A 68 -2.63 9.35 2.70
N ASN A 69 -3.90 9.09 3.05
CA ASN A 69 -4.20 8.51 4.36
C ASN A 69 -4.08 6.99 4.32
N ILE A 70 -3.14 6.45 5.11
CA ILE A 70 -2.87 5.01 5.18
C ILE A 70 -3.73 4.38 6.28
N SER A 71 -4.61 3.45 5.88
CA SER A 71 -5.46 2.69 6.81
C SER A 71 -4.72 1.49 7.41
N TYR A 72 -3.92 0.79 6.61
CA TYR A 72 -3.12 -0.35 7.04
C TYR A 72 -1.95 -0.62 6.09
N VAL A 73 -0.95 -1.33 6.61
CA VAL A 73 0.12 -1.95 5.85
C VAL A 73 0.25 -3.38 6.35
N ASN A 74 0.21 -4.36 5.46
CA ASN A 74 0.34 -5.76 5.81
C ASN A 74 1.31 -6.46 4.84
N GLN A 75 2.00 -7.49 5.32
CA GLN A 75 2.80 -8.38 4.48
C GLN A 75 2.46 -9.83 4.78
N ASN A 76 2.18 -10.62 3.74
CA ASN A 76 1.93 -12.05 3.89
C ASN A 76 3.24 -12.87 3.85
N ALA A 77 3.13 -14.18 4.08
CA ALA A 77 4.27 -15.10 4.07
C ALA A 77 5.01 -15.20 2.73
N THR A 78 4.34 -14.86 1.60
CA THR A 78 4.98 -14.86 0.28
C THR A 78 5.70 -13.56 -0.04
N GLY A 79 5.69 -12.59 0.89
CA GLY A 79 6.30 -11.28 0.70
C GLY A 79 5.39 -10.25 0.04
N HIS A 80 4.13 -10.59 -0.30
CA HIS A 80 3.19 -9.63 -0.87
C HIS A 80 2.82 -8.58 0.17
N ILE A 81 3.09 -7.31 -0.16
CA ILE A 81 2.78 -6.17 0.69
C ILE A 81 1.49 -5.54 0.18
N SER A 82 0.51 -5.39 1.07
CA SER A 82 -0.77 -4.72 0.80
C SER A 82 -0.89 -3.46 1.63
N ILE A 83 -1.33 -2.38 1.01
CA ILE A 83 -1.52 -1.07 1.63
C ILE A 83 -2.97 -0.64 1.38
N GLY A 84 -3.67 -0.28 2.46
CA GLY A 84 -5.01 0.30 2.38
C GLY A 84 -4.92 1.82 2.31
N LEU A 85 -5.31 2.42 1.19
CA LEU A 85 -5.37 3.86 0.98
C LEU A 85 -6.79 4.37 1.18
N ALA A 86 -6.96 5.53 1.81
CA ALA A 86 -8.20 6.27 1.72
C ALA A 86 -8.43 6.80 0.30
N GLY A 87 -9.68 7.17 0.01
CA GLY A 87 -10.02 7.86 -1.23
C GLY A 87 -11.51 8.16 -1.32
N HIS A 88 -11.95 8.41 -2.55
CA HIS A 88 -13.28 8.93 -2.83
C HIS A 88 -14.12 7.94 -3.64
N LEU A 89 -15.25 7.50 -3.07
CA LEU A 89 -16.33 6.85 -3.83
C LEU A 89 -16.82 7.75 -4.97
N ASP A 90 -16.77 9.06 -4.75
CA ASP A 90 -17.03 10.07 -5.76
C ASP A 90 -16.13 11.30 -5.58
N ALA A 91 -15.10 11.38 -6.40
CA ALA A 91 -14.20 12.51 -6.55
C ALA A 91 -14.69 13.51 -7.61
N ARG A 92 -15.90 13.38 -8.15
CA ARG A 92 -16.38 14.22 -9.26
C ARG A 92 -16.13 15.71 -9.06
N VAL A 93 -16.39 16.23 -7.85
CA VAL A 93 -16.13 17.64 -7.51
C VAL A 93 -14.67 18.04 -7.72
N ALA A 94 -13.70 17.15 -7.49
CA ALA A 94 -12.29 17.41 -7.75
C ALA A 94 -11.95 17.54 -9.24
N PHE A 95 -12.81 17.03 -10.11
CA PHE A 95 -12.62 17.02 -11.56
C PHE A 95 -13.60 17.93 -12.30
N GLU A 96 -14.69 18.37 -11.68
CA GLU A 96 -15.80 19.10 -12.33
C GLU A 96 -15.30 20.33 -13.09
N ASP A 97 -14.54 21.21 -12.43
CA ASP A 97 -13.94 22.39 -13.08
C ASP A 97 -13.01 22.03 -14.24
N THR A 98 -12.30 20.89 -14.15
CA THR A 98 -11.40 20.40 -15.19
C THR A 98 -12.18 19.94 -16.42
N PHE A 99 -13.26 19.19 -16.21
CA PHE A 99 -14.12 18.71 -17.29
C PHE A 99 -14.88 19.85 -17.95
N ASP A 100 -15.42 20.79 -17.17
CA ASP A 100 -16.15 21.94 -17.70
C ASP A 100 -15.25 22.83 -18.55
N GLN A 101 -14.02 23.10 -18.09
CA GLN A 101 -13.04 23.88 -18.86
C GLN A 101 -12.61 23.14 -20.13
N LEU A 102 -12.36 21.82 -20.05
CA LEU A 102 -12.01 21.02 -21.21
C LEU A 102 -13.15 20.97 -22.24
N GLU A 103 -14.40 20.82 -21.80
CA GLU A 103 -15.58 20.85 -22.67
C GLU A 103 -15.70 22.21 -23.37
N GLN A 104 -15.54 23.32 -22.64
CA GLN A 104 -15.56 24.66 -23.21
C GLN A 104 -14.46 24.86 -24.26
N MET A 105 -13.24 24.39 -23.98
CA MET A 105 -12.11 24.45 -24.93
C MET A 105 -12.40 23.66 -26.21
N ILE A 106 -12.94 22.45 -26.09
CA ILE A 106 -13.25 21.61 -27.25
C ILE A 106 -14.45 22.16 -28.02
N ALA A 107 -15.46 22.72 -27.35
CA ALA A 107 -16.64 23.30 -27.98
C ALA A 107 -16.30 24.47 -28.92
N LEU A 108 -15.22 25.22 -28.65
CA LEU A 108 -14.71 26.26 -29.57
C LEU A 108 -14.18 25.69 -30.89
N LEU A 109 -13.66 24.47 -30.87
CA LEU A 109 -13.10 23.79 -32.05
C LEU A 109 -14.12 22.88 -32.74
N SER A 110 -15.08 22.34 -31.97
CA SER A 110 -16.12 21.41 -32.41
C SER A 110 -17.44 21.72 -31.72
N PRO A 111 -18.25 22.65 -32.26
CA PRO A 111 -19.54 23.02 -31.68
C PRO A 111 -20.45 21.80 -31.47
N GLY A 112 -20.98 21.64 -30.25
CA GLY A 112 -21.84 20.52 -29.88
C GLY A 112 -21.12 19.27 -29.36
N PHE A 113 -19.79 19.32 -29.18
CA PHE A 113 -19.09 18.30 -28.41
C PHE A 113 -19.55 18.33 -26.95
N GLN A 114 -19.83 17.16 -26.40
CA GLN A 114 -20.13 16.96 -24.98
C GLN A 114 -19.19 15.89 -24.44
N LEU A 115 -18.49 16.18 -23.36
CA LEU A 115 -17.62 15.22 -22.69
C LEU A 115 -18.49 14.43 -21.70
N PRO A 116 -18.77 13.13 -21.90
CA PRO A 116 -19.66 12.40 -21.03
C PRO A 116 -18.98 12.17 -19.69
N LEU A 117 -19.23 13.05 -18.72
CA LEU A 117 -18.73 12.87 -17.37
C LEU A 117 -19.37 11.63 -16.73
N PRO A 118 -18.60 10.69 -16.19
CA PRO A 118 -19.18 9.56 -15.48
C PRO A 118 -19.98 10.06 -14.25
N PRO A 119 -21.02 9.31 -13.83
CA PRO A 119 -21.86 9.70 -12.70
C PRO A 119 -21.08 9.81 -11.37
N SER A 120 -19.95 9.12 -11.25
CA SER A 120 -19.01 9.21 -10.14
C SER A 120 -17.59 8.97 -10.64
N ILE A 121 -16.60 9.65 -10.06
CA ILE A 121 -15.18 9.34 -10.31
C ILE A 121 -14.60 8.67 -9.08
N ARG A 122 -14.17 7.41 -9.19
CA ARG A 122 -13.58 6.68 -8.07
C ARG A 122 -12.08 6.75 -8.18
N ALA A 123 -11.41 7.18 -7.12
CA ALA A 123 -9.96 7.21 -7.06
C ALA A 123 -9.46 7.21 -5.61
N SER A 124 -8.42 6.45 -5.35
CA SER A 124 -7.58 6.61 -4.17
C SER A 124 -6.69 7.84 -4.31
N GLU A 125 -6.16 8.31 -3.19
CA GLU A 125 -4.95 9.11 -3.18
C GLU A 125 -3.75 8.29 -3.67
N ILE A 126 -2.63 8.95 -3.97
CA ILE A 126 -1.40 8.30 -4.43
C ILE A 126 -0.43 8.22 -3.25
N VAL A 127 0.18 7.05 -3.04
CA VAL A 127 1.27 6.87 -2.09
C VAL A 127 2.60 6.66 -2.79
N LYS A 128 3.63 7.39 -2.35
CA LYS A 128 5.02 7.10 -2.69
C LYS A 128 5.57 6.07 -1.72
N VAL A 129 6.06 4.97 -2.24
CA VAL A 129 6.62 3.84 -1.51
C VAL A 129 8.10 3.76 -1.81
N GLU A 130 8.94 3.82 -0.78
CA GLU A 130 10.35 3.44 -0.90
C GLU A 130 10.57 2.10 -0.21
N TYR A 131 11.03 1.12 -0.99
CA TYR A 131 11.27 -0.23 -0.52
C TYR A 131 12.48 -0.83 -1.24
N ASN A 132 13.45 -1.32 -0.46
CA ASN A 132 14.67 -1.96 -0.98
C ASN A 132 15.43 -1.10 -2.03
N GLY A 133 15.51 0.22 -1.79
CA GLY A 133 16.18 1.17 -2.67
C GLY A 133 15.40 1.51 -3.96
N LYS A 134 14.17 1.03 -4.11
CA LYS A 134 13.28 1.35 -5.22
C LYS A 134 12.15 2.25 -4.75
N THR A 135 11.81 3.23 -5.57
CA THR A 135 10.60 4.06 -5.42
C THR A 135 9.49 3.52 -6.32
N GLU A 136 8.30 3.37 -5.76
CA GLU A 136 7.07 3.03 -6.48
C GLU A 136 5.96 4.02 -6.10
N TYR A 137 5.04 4.28 -7.03
CA TYR A 137 3.85 5.07 -6.79
C TYR A 137 2.63 4.18 -6.94
N LEU A 138 1.84 4.06 -5.87
CA LEU A 138 0.69 3.17 -5.84
C LEU A 138 -0.61 3.95 -5.67
N TYR A 139 -1.63 3.53 -6.39
CA TYR A 139 -2.98 4.08 -6.39
C TYR A 139 -3.97 3.03 -6.92
N GLY A 140 -5.26 3.26 -6.74
CA GLY A 140 -6.31 2.37 -7.21
C GLY A 140 -7.62 3.08 -7.49
N PHE A 141 -8.49 2.41 -8.25
CA PHE A 141 -9.80 2.94 -8.68
C PHE A 141 -10.96 2.00 -8.32
N VAL A 142 -10.68 0.90 -7.62
CA VAL A 142 -11.66 -0.07 -7.14
C VAL A 142 -11.85 0.12 -5.63
N PRO A 143 -12.92 0.80 -5.19
CA PRO A 143 -13.14 1.07 -3.78
C PRO A 143 -13.79 -0.10 -3.05
N THR A 144 -13.51 -0.18 -1.75
CA THR A 144 -14.41 -0.77 -0.75
C THR A 144 -15.02 0.38 0.06
N PRO A 145 -16.36 0.57 0.05
CA PRO A 145 -17.00 1.60 0.89
C PRO A 145 -16.63 1.43 2.36
N SER A 146 -16.13 2.48 3.00
CA SER A 146 -15.69 2.42 4.41
C SER A 146 -16.82 2.78 5.39
N GLY A 147 -17.81 3.55 4.92
CA GLY A 147 -18.84 4.15 5.78
C GLY A 147 -18.33 5.32 6.64
N LEU A 148 -17.05 5.70 6.48
CA LEU A 148 -16.45 6.87 7.12
C LEU A 148 -16.58 8.08 6.19
N VAL A 149 -16.47 9.28 6.74
CA VAL A 149 -16.32 10.53 5.98
C VAL A 149 -15.38 11.43 6.75
N ASN A 150 -14.62 12.26 6.05
CA ASN A 150 -13.91 13.37 6.68
C ASN A 150 -14.95 14.31 7.35
N LEU A 151 -14.70 14.71 8.59
CA LEU A 151 -15.62 15.56 9.35
C LEU A 151 -15.66 17.01 8.84
N GLU A 152 -14.60 17.46 8.15
CA GLU A 152 -14.48 18.85 7.66
C GLU A 152 -15.33 19.09 6.41
N ASP A 153 -15.36 18.13 5.48
CA ASP A 153 -16.08 18.26 4.20
C ASP A 153 -17.26 17.27 4.04
N GLY A 154 -17.42 16.32 4.96
CA GLY A 154 -18.49 15.33 4.96
C GLY A 154 -18.50 14.36 3.79
N THR A 155 -17.48 14.37 2.92
CA THR A 155 -17.52 13.67 1.61
C THR A 155 -16.21 12.97 1.24
N SER A 156 -15.06 13.40 1.75
CA SER A 156 -13.76 12.77 1.46
C SER A 156 -13.49 11.54 2.33
N HIS A 157 -12.57 10.68 1.87
CA HIS A 157 -12.10 9.46 2.56
C HIS A 157 -13.21 8.44 2.91
N ASN A 158 -14.22 8.34 2.06
CA ASN A 158 -15.38 7.45 2.23
C ASN A 158 -15.23 6.05 1.60
N ALA A 159 -14.03 5.76 1.07
CA ALA A 159 -13.64 4.44 0.61
C ALA A 159 -12.21 4.09 1.02
N THR A 160 -11.95 2.79 1.09
CA THR A 160 -10.61 2.22 1.17
C THR A 160 -10.27 1.52 -0.15
N TYR A 161 -9.04 1.70 -0.62
CA TYR A 161 -8.48 1.11 -1.83
C TYR A 161 -7.29 0.25 -1.45
N GLN A 162 -7.34 -1.03 -1.79
CA GLN A 162 -6.20 -1.91 -1.56
C GLN A 162 -5.26 -1.86 -2.76
N VAL A 163 -4.03 -1.43 -2.52
CA VAL A 163 -2.92 -1.48 -3.47
C VAL A 163 -1.84 -2.42 -2.93
N GLY A 164 -0.92 -2.86 -3.77
CA GLY A 164 0.13 -3.75 -3.32
C GLY A 164 1.19 -4.04 -4.35
N PHE A 165 2.28 -4.62 -3.86
CA PHE A 165 3.43 -5.02 -4.66
C PHE A 165 4.11 -6.22 -4.00
N LEU A 166 4.95 -6.91 -4.77
CA LEU A 166 5.72 -8.05 -4.26
C LEU A 166 7.03 -7.57 -3.62
N GLY A 167 7.13 -7.70 -2.31
CA GLY A 167 8.34 -7.47 -1.55
C GLY A 167 9.14 -8.74 -1.26
N ALA A 168 10.19 -8.62 -0.45
CA ALA A 168 10.93 -9.77 0.05
C ALA A 168 10.09 -10.52 1.10
N PRO A 169 9.99 -11.86 1.02
CA PRO A 169 9.36 -12.67 2.07
C PRO A 169 9.91 -12.31 3.46
N PRO A 170 9.07 -12.37 4.51
CA PRO A 170 9.57 -12.27 5.87
C PRO A 170 10.69 -13.28 6.11
N GLU A 171 11.82 -12.80 6.63
CA GLU A 171 12.83 -13.72 7.16
C GLU A 171 12.16 -14.56 8.27
N PRO A 172 12.42 -15.88 8.33
CA PRO A 172 11.93 -16.70 9.42
C PRO A 172 12.39 -16.05 10.72
N SER A 173 11.44 -15.81 11.64
CA SER A 173 11.79 -15.21 12.92
C SER A 173 12.83 -16.10 13.58
N SER A 174 14.03 -15.57 13.84
CA SER A 174 15.08 -16.28 14.58
C SER A 174 14.74 -16.46 16.06
N SER A 175 13.46 -16.49 16.42
CA SER A 175 12.95 -17.14 17.62
C SER A 175 12.97 -18.66 17.41
N GLU A 176 14.09 -19.20 16.94
CA GLU A 176 14.52 -20.45 17.55
C GLU A 176 14.63 -20.10 19.04
N PRO A 177 14.01 -20.86 19.96
CA PRO A 177 14.31 -20.68 21.37
C PRO A 177 15.83 -20.69 21.46
N GLN A 178 16.46 -19.58 21.84
CA GLN A 178 17.77 -19.68 22.45
C GLN A 178 17.56 -20.75 23.51
N ASP A 179 18.26 -21.89 23.40
CA ASP A 179 18.34 -22.85 24.49
C ASP A 179 18.72 -22.02 25.71
N VAL A 180 17.70 -21.64 26.49
CA VAL A 180 17.89 -21.05 27.80
C VAL A 180 18.67 -22.13 28.49
N PRO A 181 19.93 -21.90 28.91
CA PRO A 181 20.68 -22.92 29.61
C PRO A 181 19.78 -23.36 30.75
N GLU A 182 19.28 -24.59 30.70
CA GLU A 182 18.34 -25.05 31.71
C GLU A 182 19.04 -24.79 33.03
N SER A 183 18.43 -23.93 33.86
CA SER A 183 18.94 -23.61 35.18
C SER A 183 19.25 -24.95 35.81
N SER A 184 20.55 -25.26 35.94
CA SER A 184 20.99 -26.57 36.36
C SER A 184 20.36 -26.81 37.72
N THR A 185 19.27 -27.58 37.73
CA THR A 185 18.73 -28.17 38.94
C THR A 185 19.75 -29.23 39.32
N LEU A 186 20.81 -28.76 39.98
CA LEU A 186 21.61 -29.53 40.89
C LEU A 186 20.63 -30.10 41.92
N LEU A 187 20.06 -31.26 41.59
CA LEU A 187 19.48 -32.20 42.53
C LEU A 187 20.63 -32.62 43.46
N GLY A 188 20.83 -31.81 44.50
CA GLY A 188 21.69 -32.11 45.62
C GLY A 188 21.19 -33.40 46.27
N LEU A 189 21.87 -34.50 45.98
CA LEU A 189 21.67 -35.80 46.58
C LEU A 189 21.88 -35.66 48.10
N ILE A 190 20.81 -35.71 48.89
CA ILE A 190 20.90 -35.78 50.34
C ILE A 190 21.51 -37.13 50.70
N VAL A 191 22.73 -37.11 51.24
CA VAL A 191 23.40 -38.27 51.83
C VAL A 191 22.76 -38.55 53.19
N VAL A 192 21.92 -39.58 53.27
CA VAL A 192 21.53 -40.19 54.56
C VAL A 192 22.50 -41.34 54.85
N GLY A 193 23.38 -41.11 55.81
CA GLY A 193 24.23 -42.14 56.39
C GLY A 193 23.42 -43.09 57.26
N GLY A 194 23.58 -44.39 57.03
CA GLY A 194 22.99 -45.46 57.83
C GLY A 194 23.83 -46.72 57.72
N LEU A 195 24.69 -46.91 58.72
CA LEU A 195 25.67 -47.98 58.89
C LEU A 195 24.98 -49.28 59.32
N PHE A 196 25.19 -50.40 58.62
CA PHE A 196 25.20 -51.74 59.22
C PHE A 196 26.23 -52.65 58.56
N THR A 197 26.89 -53.42 59.41
CA THR A 197 28.15 -54.13 59.19
C THR A 197 27.95 -55.62 58.89
N ALA A 198 28.89 -56.14 58.10
CA ALA A 198 29.59 -57.43 58.23
C ALA A 198 28.95 -58.75 57.76
N GLY A 199 29.78 -59.49 57.02
CA GLY A 199 29.77 -60.95 56.83
C GLY A 199 29.20 -61.36 55.47
N GLY A 200 29.93 -61.90 54.50
CA GLY A 200 31.27 -62.46 54.45
C GLY A 200 31.24 -63.69 53.53
N LYS A 201 32.12 -63.72 52.51
CA LYS A 201 32.57 -64.89 51.70
C LYS A 201 31.50 -65.64 50.89
N LEU A 202 31.74 -66.32 49.77
CA LEU A 202 32.77 -66.43 48.71
C LEU A 202 32.20 -67.51 47.76
N ARG A 203 32.38 -67.36 46.42
CA ARG A 203 32.49 -68.45 45.40
C ARG A 203 31.25 -69.36 45.18
N LYS A 204 30.97 -70.00 44.04
CA LYS A 204 31.57 -70.14 42.69
C LYS A 204 30.51 -70.80 41.77
N SER A 205 30.52 -70.41 40.49
CA SER A 205 30.31 -71.17 39.24
C SER A 205 29.60 -72.55 39.17
N HIS A 206 28.71 -72.65 38.17
CA HIS A 206 28.38 -73.77 37.23
C HIS A 206 27.86 -75.12 37.77
N CYS A 207 26.62 -75.47 37.43
CA CYS A 207 26.25 -76.37 36.32
C CYS A 207 24.75 -76.22 36.01
#